data_AF-A0A524FGJ6-F1
#
_entry.id   AF-A0A524FGJ6-F1
#
_cell.length_a   1.000
_cell.length_b   1.000
_cell.length_c   1.000
_cell.angle_alpha   90.00
_cell.angle_beta   90.00
_cell.angle_gamma   90.00
#
_symmetry.space_group_name_H-M   'P 1'
#
loop_
_entity.id
_entity.type
_entity.pdbx_description
1 polymer ?
#
loop_
_entity_poly.entity_id
_entity_poly.type
_entity_poly.pdbx_seq_one_letter_code
_entity_poly.pdbx_strand_id
1 'polypeptide(L)' 'MTPKAIEFEQKNYRCPRCGRAKILDRNEMIQCIACGLEFDKSDLERFKEEDILAISEKQGIIKVLLDELSID' A
#
# COMPACT_ATOMS: atom_id res chain seq x y z
N MET A 1 -4.25 -3.15 37.14
CA MET A 1 -4.36 -3.23 35.67
C MET A 1 -2.96 -3.03 35.10
N THR A 2 -2.35 -4.09 34.58
CA THR A 2 -1.05 -4.01 33.89
C THR A 2 -1.27 -3.45 32.48
N PRO A 3 -0.44 -2.50 32.00
CA PRO A 3 -0.53 -2.07 30.62
C PRO A 3 -0.22 -3.26 29.70
N LYS A 4 -1.12 -3.52 28.74
CA LYS A 4 -0.96 -4.56 27.74
C LYS A 4 0.25 -4.19 26.88
N ALA A 5 1.28 -5.03 26.87
CA ALA A 5 2.41 -4.85 25.97
C ALA A 5 1.89 -4.78 24.53
N ILE A 6 2.23 -3.71 23.82
CA ILE A 6 1.94 -3.60 22.39
C ILE A 6 3.02 -4.45 21.71
N GLU A 7 2.68 -5.69 21.38
CA GLU A 7 3.51 -6.55 20.54
C GLU A 7 3.54 -5.93 19.14
N PHE A 8 4.67 -5.29 18.79
CA PHE A 8 4.92 -4.85 17.43
C PHE A 8 5.27 -6.10 16.60
N GLU A 9 4.27 -6.72 15.98
CA GLU A 9 4.52 -7.71 14.92
C GLU A 9 5.31 -7.04 13.79
N GLN A 10 6.58 -7.40 13.63
CA GLN A 10 7.35 -7.06 12.44
C GLN A 10 6.77 -7.84 11.24
N LYS A 11 5.82 -7.21 10.54
CA LYS A 11 5.28 -7.77 9.29
C LYS A 11 6.37 -7.74 8.21
N ASN A 12 6.74 -8.92 7.74
CA ASN A 12 7.67 -9.07 6.62
C ASN A 12 6.96 -8.83 5.29
N TYR A 13 6.77 -7.57 4.93
CA TYR A 13 6.15 -7.20 3.66
C TYR A 13 7.02 -7.58 2.46
N ARG A 14 6.38 -8.04 1.37
CA ARG A 14 6.97 -8.15 0.04
C ARG A 14 6.27 -7.15 -0.88
N CYS A 15 7.00 -6.64 -1.87
CA CYS A 15 6.41 -5.75 -2.86
C CYS A 15 5.43 -6.54 -3.75
N PRO A 16 4.15 -6.14 -3.83
CA PRO A 16 3.17 -6.83 -4.69
C PRO A 16 3.54 -6.81 -6.17
N ARG A 17 4.26 -5.76 -6.61
CA ARG A 17 4.60 -5.59 -8.03
C ARG A 17 5.85 -6.36 -8.46
N CYS A 18 6.89 -6.42 -7.62
CA CYS A 18 8.19 -6.99 -8.00
C CYS A 18 8.67 -8.14 -7.12
N GLY A 19 7.91 -8.53 -6.09
CA GLY A 19 8.18 -9.66 -5.19
C GLY A 19 9.36 -9.46 -4.21
N ARG A 20 10.10 -8.36 -4.30
CA ARG A 20 11.28 -8.08 -3.45
C ARG A 20 10.85 -7.70 -2.04
N ALA A 21 11.58 -8.20 -1.05
CA ALA A 21 11.38 -7.91 0.38
C ALA A 21 12.10 -6.63 0.86
N LYS A 22 12.73 -5.88 -0.05
CA LYS A 22 13.41 -4.62 0.30
C LYS A 22 12.39 -3.49 0.42
N ILE A 23 11.75 -3.43 1.58
CA ILE A 23 10.64 -2.53 1.90
C ILE A 23 11.05 -1.51 2.96
N LEU A 24 10.71 -0.24 2.73
CA LEU A 24 10.64 0.76 3.79
C LEU A 24 9.23 0.73 4.38
N ASP A 25 9.15 0.40 5.66
CA ASP A 25 7.93 0.49 6.44
C ASP A 25 7.73 1.96 6.89
N ARG A 26 6.60 2.56 6.51
CA ARG A 26 6.13 3.88 6.97
C ARG A 26 4.80 3.68 7.68
N ASN A 27 4.27 4.69 8.39
CA ASN A 27 3.05 4.55 9.21
C ASN A 27 1.93 3.72 8.55
N GLU A 28 1.28 4.25 7.51
CA GLU A 28 0.10 3.63 6.88
C GLU A 28 0.40 2.94 5.55
N MET A 29 1.63 3.09 5.05
CA MET A 29 2.05 2.65 3.73
C MET A 29 3.41 1.96 3.79
N ILE A 30 3.71 1.18 2.78
CA ILE A 30 5.05 0.69 2.52
C ILE A 30 5.58 1.27 1.22
N GLN A 31 6.90 1.40 1.13
CA GLN A 31 7.58 1.77 -0.11
C GLN A 31 8.56 0.68 -0.51
N CYS A 32 8.47 0.20 -1.75
CA CYS A 32 9.47 -0.72 -2.27
C CYS A 32 10.70 0.06 -2.72
N ILE A 33 11.87 -0.25 -2.15
CA ILE A 33 13.14 0.38 -2.56
C ILE A 33 13.57 -0.02 -3.98
N ALA A 34 13.09 -1.16 -4.47
CA ALA A 34 13.53 -1.68 -5.76
C ALA A 34 12.77 -1.08 -6.95
N CYS A 35 11.44 -0.98 -6.88
CA CYS A 35 10.63 -0.38 -7.95
C CYS A 35 10.15 1.05 -7.63
N GLY A 36 10.35 1.52 -6.41
CA GLY A 36 9.94 2.86 -5.96
C GLY A 36 8.45 2.99 -5.66
N LEU A 37 7.62 1.99 -5.98
CA LEU A 37 6.17 2.04 -5.77
C LEU A 37 5.80 1.98 -4.29
N GLU A 38 4.68 2.63 -4.00
CA GLU A 38 4.11 2.78 -2.67
C GLU A 38 2.75 2.10 -2.60
N PHE A 39 2.47 1.42 -1.49
CA PHE A 39 1.28 0.60 -1.29
C PHE A 39 0.72 0.83 0.12
N ASP A 40 -0.61 0.91 0.24
CA ASP A 40 -1.27 1.01 1.54
C ASP A 40 -1.16 -0.31 2.30
N LYS A 41 -0.82 -0.26 3.59
CA LYS A 41 -0.73 -1.47 4.42
C LYS A 41 -2.06 -2.18 4.57
N SER A 42 -3.15 -1.41 4.61
CA SER A 42 -4.51 -1.94 4.69
C SER A 42 -4.87 -2.78 3.47
N ASP A 43 -4.32 -2.47 2.29
CA ASP A 43 -4.55 -3.26 1.08
C ASP A 43 -3.78 -4.58 1.12
N LEU A 44 -2.54 -4.57 1.64
CA LEU A 44 -1.73 -5.77 1.81
C LEU A 44 -2.37 -6.80 2.74
N GLU A 45 -3.24 -6.35 3.64
CA GLU A 45 -3.98 -7.21 4.57
C GLU A 45 -5.32 -7.70 4.00
N ARG A 46 -5.85 -7.02 2.98
CA ARG A 46 -7.22 -7.24 2.49
C ARG A 46 -7.30 -7.88 1.11
N PHE A 47 -6.27 -7.71 0.29
CA PHE A 47 -6.27 -8.14 -1.11
C PHE A 47 -5.12 -9.09 -1.42
N LYS A 48 -5.26 -9.87 -2.49
CA LYS A 48 -4.17 -10.67 -3.04
C LYS A 48 -3.16 -9.78 -3.75
N GLU A 49 -1.90 -10.19 -3.83
CA GLU A 49 -0.83 -9.39 -4.45
C GLU A 49 -1.17 -8.90 -5.87
N GLU A 50 -1.83 -9.73 -6.67
CA GLU A 50 -2.27 -9.40 -8.03
C GLU A 50 -3.33 -8.29 -8.11
N ASP A 51 -4.13 -8.11 -7.05
CA ASP A 51 -5.23 -7.15 -6.98
C ASP A 51 -4.82 -5.82 -6.30
N ILE A 52 -3.58 -5.73 -5.77
CA ILE A 52 -3.11 -4.54 -5.07
C ILE A 52 -2.61 -3.50 -6.07
N LEU A 53 -3.21 -2.32 -5.98
CA LEU A 53 -2.79 -1.14 -6.73
C LEU A 53 -1.79 -0.30 -5.93
N ALA A 54 -0.76 0.19 -6.61
CA ALA A 54 0.09 1.25 -6.06
C ALA A 54 -0.72 2.53 -5.87
N ILE A 55 -0.30 3.37 -4.91
CA ILE A 55 -0.97 4.64 -4.59
C ILE A 55 -1.10 5.53 -5.85
N SER A 56 -0.05 5.57 -6.68
CA SER A 56 -0.05 6.33 -7.94
C SER A 56 -1.06 5.80 -8.96
N GLU A 57 -1.29 4.48 -9.02
CA GLU A 57 -2.29 3.86 -9.90
C GLU A 57 -3.70 4.25 -9.46
N LYS A 58 -3.98 4.21 -8.14
CA LYS A 58 -5.26 4.67 -7.57
C LYS A 58 -5.52 6.14 -7.87
N GLN A 59 -4.51 7.00 -7.69
CA GLN A 59 -4.62 8.43 -8.00
C GLN A 59 -4.92 8.67 -9.47
N GLY A 60 -4.29 7.90 -10.38
CA GLY A 60 -4.57 7.96 -11.81
C GLY A 60 -6.04 7.62 -12.13
N ILE A 61 -6.56 6.55 -11.53
CA ILE A 61 -7.97 6.15 -11.70
C ILE A 61 -8.92 7.22 -11.16
N ILE A 62 -8.69 7.70 -9.93
CA ILE A 62 -9.53 8.74 -9.31
C ILE A 62 -9.54 10.00 -10.18
N LYS A 63 -8.39 10.42 -10.71
CA LYS A 63 -8.31 11.58 -11.58
C LYS A 63 -9.19 11.43 -12.82
N VAL A 64 -9.09 10.30 -13.53
CA VAL A 64 -9.90 10.04 -14.72
C VAL A 64 -11.40 10.05 -14.39
N LEU A 65 -11.80 9.41 -13.29
CA LEU A 65 -13.19 9.38 -12.86
C LEU A 65 -13.73 10.78 -12.51
N LEU A 66 -12.92 11.61 -11.85
CA LEU A 66 -13.31 12.99 -11.53
C LEU A 66 -13.41 13.85 -12.78
N ASP A 67 -12.50 13.68 -13.74
CA ASP A 67 -12.54 14.40 -15.02
C ASP A 67 -13.83 14.05 -15.80
N GLU A 68 -14.28 12.79 -15.78
CA GLU A 68 -15.53 12.36 -16.42
C GLU A 68 -16.80 12.83 -15.70
N LEU A 69 -16.76 12.97 -14.37
CA LEU A 69 -17.89 13.48 -13.57
C LEU A 69 -18.01 15.00 -13.61
N SER A 70 -17.00 15.69 -14.12
CA SER A 70 -16.95 17.16 -14.24
C SER A 70 -17.48 17.68 -15.58
N ILE A 71 -18.23 16.87 -16.33
CA ILE A 71 -18.87 17.25 -17.59
C ILE A 71 -20.23 17.89 -17.27
N ASP A 72 -20.32 19.21 -17.48
CA ASP A 72 -21.57 19.99 -17.53
C ASP A 72 -22.51 19.56 -18.68
#